data_AF-A0A7L0UIR4-F1
#
_entry.id   AF-A0A7L0UIR4-F1
#
_cell.length_a   1.000
_cell.length_b   1.000
_cell.length_c   1.000
_cell.angle_alpha   90.00
_cell.angle_beta   90.00
_cell.angle_gamma   90.00
#
_symmetry.space_group_name_H-M   'P 1'
#
loop_
_entity.id
_entity.type
_entity.pdbx_description
1 polymer ?
#
loop_
_entity_poly.entity_id
_entity_poly.type
_entity_poly.pdbx_seq_one_letter_code
_entity_poly.pdbx_strand_id
1 'polypeptide(L)' 'KQDERYRGRTEFFRGEFRDGNMSLHLKNVRSSDKGVYTCVVSFNDTYHDALIELQVAG' A
#
# COMPACT_ATOMS: atom_id res chain seq x y z
N LYS A 1 11.61 -4.64 4.59
CA LYS A 1 11.57 -3.87 5.86
C LYS A 1 10.67 -2.65 5.64
N GLN A 2 9.81 -2.27 6.59
CA GLN A 2 8.98 -1.07 6.45
C GLN A 2 9.83 0.20 6.59
N ASP A 3 9.46 1.23 5.83
CA ASP A 3 10.01 2.59 6.01
C ASP A 3 9.63 3.13 7.39
N GLU A 4 10.53 3.89 8.01
CA GLU A 4 10.36 4.47 9.35
C GLU A 4 9.07 5.30 9.48
N ARG A 5 8.68 6.00 8.42
CA ARG A 5 7.47 6.82 8.36
C ARG A 5 6.18 6.02 8.51
N TYR A 6 6.19 4.79 8.03
CA TYR A 6 5.02 3.90 7.96
C TYR A 6 5.11 2.72 8.94
N ARG A 7 6.20 2.61 9.70
CA ARG A 7 6.46 1.49 10.59
C ARG A 7 5.33 1.32 11.61
N GLY A 8 4.75 0.11 11.65
CA GLY A 8 3.63 -0.23 12.53
C GLY A 8 2.30 0.39 12.14
N ARG A 9 2.24 1.12 11.01
CA ARG A 9 1.04 1.74 10.47
C ARG A 9 0.53 1.04 9.22
N THR A 10 1.33 0.19 8.58
CA THR A 10 0.92 -0.53 7.36
C THR A 10 0.76 -2.02 7.61
N GLU A 11 -0.29 -2.59 7.04
CA GLU A 11 -0.56 -4.03 7.05
C GLU A 11 -1.18 -4.49 5.73
N PHE A 12 -0.92 -5.75 5.37
CA PHE A 12 -1.55 -6.41 4.23
C PHE A 12 -2.59 -7.43 4.72
N PHE A 13 -3.64 -7.63 3.93
CA PHE A 13 -4.64 -8.69 4.12
C PHE A 13 -4.10 -10.03 3.61
N ARG A 14 -3.06 -10.56 4.26
CA ARG A 14 -2.32 -11.76 3.79
C ARG A 14 -3.20 -12.99 3.57
N GLY A 15 -4.29 -13.13 4.33
CA GLY A 15 -5.24 -14.23 4.17
C GLY A 15 -5.99 -14.20 2.83
N GLU A 16 -6.11 -13.03 2.22
CA GLU A 16 -6.89 -12.79 0.99
C GLU A 16 -6.01 -12.76 -0.26
N PHE A 17 -4.70 -13.01 -0.12
CA PHE A 17 -3.77 -13.03 -1.25
C PHE A 17 -4.12 -14.09 -2.28
N ARG A 18 -4.65 -15.23 -1.83
CA ARG A 18 -5.09 -16.32 -2.73
C ARG A 18 -6.29 -15.93 -3.58
N ASP A 19 -7.09 -14.97 -3.11
CA ASP A 19 -8.26 -14.44 -3.80
C ASP A 19 -7.92 -13.18 -4.61
N GLY A 20 -6.63 -12.82 -4.66
CA GLY A 20 -6.12 -11.69 -5.43
C GLY A 20 -6.17 -10.33 -4.70
N ASN A 21 -6.61 -10.27 -3.44
CA ASN A 21 -6.61 -9.01 -2.70
C ASN A 21 -5.21 -8.70 -2.17
N MET A 22 -4.53 -7.77 -2.83
CA MET A 22 -3.21 -7.27 -2.44
C MET A 22 -3.28 -5.87 -1.81
N SER A 23 -4.45 -5.46 -1.29
CA SER A 23 -4.66 -4.14 -0.70
C SER A 23 -3.76 -3.91 0.52
N LEU A 24 -3.27 -2.67 0.65
CA LEU A 24 -2.51 -2.18 1.79
C LEU A 24 -3.41 -1.34 2.69
N HIS A 25 -3.52 -1.69 3.96
CA HIS A 25 -4.19 -0.86 4.96
C HIS A 25 -3.18 0.05 5.67
N LEU A 26 -3.38 1.37 5.55
CA LEU A 26 -2.61 2.40 6.24
C LEU A 26 -3.41 2.97 7.42
N LYS A 27 -2.94 2.69 8.64
CA LYS A 27 -3.52 3.15 9.91
C LYS A 27 -3.03 4.55 10.30
N ASN A 28 -3.86 5.24 11.09
CA ASN A 28 -3.55 6.55 11.67
C ASN A 28 -3.08 7.55 10.60
N VAL A 29 -3.82 7.65 9.49
CA VAL A 29 -3.49 8.50 8.33
C VAL A 29 -3.25 9.95 8.79
N ARG A 30 -2.18 10.57 8.27
CA ARG A 30 -1.76 11.94 8.60
C ARG A 30 -1.82 12.81 7.36
N SER A 31 -1.97 14.12 7.51
CA SER A 31 -1.95 15.07 6.38
C SER A 31 -0.67 14.95 5.54
N SER A 32 0.47 14.60 6.16
CA SER A 32 1.71 14.37 5.43
C SER A 32 1.64 13.19 4.48
N ASP A 33 0.79 12.18 4.74
CA ASP A 33 0.64 10.96 3.93
C ASP A 33 -0.05 11.20 2.59
N LYS A 34 -0.62 12.38 2.36
CA LYS A 34 -1.08 12.80 1.05
C LYS A 34 0.03 12.65 0.01
N GLY A 35 -0.30 12.09 -1.15
CA GLY A 35 0.65 11.94 -2.26
C GLY A 35 0.28 10.81 -3.21
N VAL A 36 1.16 10.59 -4.18
CA VAL A 36 1.05 9.48 -5.14
C VAL A 36 1.80 8.27 -4.60
N TYR A 37 1.13 7.13 -4.62
CA TYR A 37 1.64 5.81 -4.25
C TYR A 37 1.63 4.92 -5.48
N THR A 38 2.60 4.02 -5.55
CA THR A 38 2.64 2.97 -6.57
C THR A 38 2.46 1.63 -5.90
N CYS A 39 1.44 0.88 -6.31
CA CYS A 39 1.37 -0.54 -6.03
C CYS A 39 2.21 -1.27 -7.08
N VAL A 40 3.10 -2.16 -6.65
CA VAL A 40 3.92 -2.98 -7.54
C VAL A 40 3.74 -4.44 -7.14
N VAL A 41 3.35 -5.26 -8.11
CA VAL A 41 3.22 -6.70 -7.97
C VAL A 41 4.16 -7.34 -8.98
N SER A 42 5.15 -8.08 -8.49
CA SER A 42 6.07 -8.86 -9.32
C SER A 42 5.97 -10.34 -8.95
N PHE A 43 5.79 -11.19 -9.96
CA PHE A 43 5.73 -12.64 -9.80
C PHE A 43 6.27 -13.32 -11.06
N ASN A 44 7.31 -14.15 -10.90
CA ASN A 44 8.09 -14.70 -12.02
C ASN A 44 8.53 -13.58 -12.99
N ASP A 45 8.22 -13.72 -14.28
CA ASP A 45 8.54 -12.74 -15.32
C ASP A 45 7.44 -11.67 -15.51
N THR A 46 6.44 -11.64 -14.63
CA THR A 46 5.32 -10.70 -14.70
C THR A 46 5.53 -9.52 -13.75
N TYR A 47 5.28 -8.32 -14.27
CA TYR A 47 5.34 -7.06 -13.54
C TYR A 47 4.04 -6.28 -13.79
N HIS A 48 3.37 -5.91 -12.71
CA HIS A 48 2.20 -5.03 -12.75
C HIS A 48 2.40 -3.88 -11.79
N ASP A 49 2.03 -2.68 -12.21
CA ASP A 49 1.95 -1.53 -11.35
C ASP A 49 0.65 -0.75 -11.51
N ALA A 50 0.30 -0.01 -10.47
CA ALA A 50 -0.84 0.89 -10.46
C ALA A 50 -0.48 2.14 -9.66
N LEU A 51 -0.87 3.30 -10.17
CA LEU A 51 -0.74 4.58 -9.48
C LEU A 51 -2.01 4.87 -8.69
N ILE A 52 -1.84 5.25 -7.42
CA ILE A 52 -2.92 5.63 -6.51
C ILE A 52 -2.61 7.02 -5.96
N GLU A 53 -3.52 7.97 -6.14
CA GLU A 53 -3.42 9.26 -5.48
C GLU A 53 -4.18 9.21 -4.14
N LEU A 54 -3.46 9.38 -3.03
CA LEU A 54 -4.05 9.46 -1.70
C LEU A 54 -4.33 10.92 -1.35
N GLN A 55 -5.61 11.27 -1.25
CA GLN A 55 -6.06 12.52 -0.65
C GLN A 55 -6.37 12.30 0.84
N VAL A 56 -5.96 13.26 1.68
CA VAL A 56 -6.27 13.27 3.10
C VAL A 56 -7.13 14.48 3.39
N ALA A 57 -8.35 14.27 3.89
CA ALA A 57 -9.22 15.34 4.33
C ALA A 57 -8.64 16.01 5.59
N GLY A 58 -8.79 17.32 5.68
CA GLY A 58 -8.43 18.13 6.85
C GLY A 58 -9.50 18.09 7.93
#